data_AF-A0A7H4LZB4-F1
#
_entry.id   AF-A0A7H4LZB4-F1
#
_cell.length_a   1.000
_cell.length_b   1.000
_cell.length_c   1.000
_cell.angle_alpha   90.00
_cell.angle_beta   90.00
_cell.angle_gamma   90.00
#
_symmetry.space_group_name_H-M   'P 1'
#
loop_
_entity.id
_entity.type
_entity.pdbx_description
1 polymer ?
#
loop_
_entity_poly.entity_id
_entity_poly.type
_entity_poly.pdbx_seq_one_letter_code
_entity_poly.pdbx_strand_id
1 'polypeptide(L)'
;MNKLIHSGTMLLALLHPLQTLANETLFSPTAKNMTGEWGGVRTDLRRHGYDFTLEYSAMTATNISGGYDRDKTLRYSDQYILGVNMDLEKILGIHDGEFKASVNNRNGRDLTQDRLQDPRAPVIGSGVQSNYGRGQTWHATQFWFKKTGWDKKLDLKVGLMPPGEDFDNNGCFFQNLSLCGSLAGHGSGVWYNTP
;
A
#
# COMPACT_ATOMS: atom_id res chain seq x y z
N MET A 1 -43.57 36.27 49.98
CA MET A 1 -42.42 36.97 49.36
C MET A 1 -41.24 36.02 49.37
N ASN A 2 -40.80 35.58 48.19
CA ASN A 2 -39.41 35.21 47.83
C ASN A 2 -39.45 34.42 46.51
N LYS A 3 -39.25 35.13 45.39
CA LYS A 3 -38.93 34.55 44.09
C LYS A 3 -37.40 34.56 43.97
N LEU A 4 -36.77 33.39 43.94
CA LEU A 4 -35.38 33.25 43.48
C LEU A 4 -35.42 32.79 42.01
N ILE A 5 -34.91 33.65 41.15
CA ILE A 5 -34.87 33.53 39.69
C ILE A 5 -33.89 32.42 39.32
N HIS A 6 -34.38 31.36 38.67
CA HIS A 6 -33.53 30.41 37.94
C HIS A 6 -33.18 31.03 36.58
N SER A 7 -31.99 31.62 36.46
CA SER A 7 -31.40 32.00 35.18
C SER A 7 -29.90 31.74 35.25
N GLY A 8 -29.51 30.54 34.83
CA GLY A 8 -28.10 30.14 34.90
C GLY A 8 -27.76 28.84 34.18
N THR A 9 -28.54 28.42 33.18
CA THR A 9 -28.30 27.15 32.46
C THR A 9 -28.61 27.24 30.97
N MET A 10 -28.23 28.36 30.33
CA MET A 10 -28.38 28.50 28.88
C MET A 10 -27.17 29.19 28.23
N LEU A 11 -25.95 28.90 28.70
CA LEU A 11 -24.72 29.41 28.08
C LEU A 11 -23.55 28.40 28.09
N LEU A 12 -23.85 27.09 28.06
CA LEU A 12 -22.84 26.04 27.86
C LEU A 12 -23.03 25.21 26.58
N ALA A 13 -24.08 25.47 25.79
CA ALA A 13 -24.41 24.68 24.60
C ALA A 13 -23.78 25.21 23.28
N LEU A 14 -22.97 26.27 23.32
CA LEU A 14 -22.34 26.86 22.13
C LEU A 14 -20.83 26.63 22.03
N LEU A 15 -20.23 25.86 22.93
CA LEU A 15 -18.78 25.64 22.93
C LEU A 15 -18.30 24.39 22.20
N HIS A 16 -19.18 23.46 21.79
CA HIS A 16 -18.80 22.26 21.04
C HIS A 16 -19.75 22.08 19.85
N PRO A 17 -19.29 22.33 18.59
CA PRO A 17 -18.33 21.45 17.95
C PRO A 17 -17.26 22.23 17.15
N LEU A 18 -16.24 22.72 17.84
CA LEU A 18 -14.89 22.64 17.27
C LEU A 18 -14.15 21.54 18.03
N GLN A 19 -14.72 20.34 18.02
CA GLN A 19 -13.86 19.17 18.09
C GLN A 19 -13.12 19.17 16.76
N THR A 20 -11.97 19.84 16.78
CA THR A 20 -10.79 19.54 15.97
C THR A 20 -11.01 18.26 15.17
N LEU A 21 -11.46 18.40 13.92
CA LEU A 21 -11.02 17.46 12.89
C LEU A 21 -9.51 17.43 13.11
N ALA A 22 -8.99 16.30 13.57
CA ALA A 22 -7.57 16.09 13.74
C ALA A 22 -6.96 16.25 12.34
N ASN A 23 -6.68 17.51 12.01
CA ASN A 23 -6.14 17.94 10.75
C ASN A 23 -4.68 17.59 10.91
N GLU A 24 -4.33 16.32 10.69
CA GLU A 24 -2.94 15.90 10.69
C GLU A 24 -2.22 16.86 9.75
N THR A 25 -1.32 17.65 10.34
CA THR A 25 -0.59 18.67 9.63
C THR A 25 0.32 18.00 8.62
N LEU A 26 0.56 18.69 7.50
CA LEU A 26 1.53 18.25 6.51
C LEU A 26 2.84 17.89 7.21
N PHE A 27 3.39 16.71 6.89
CA PHE A 27 4.64 16.19 7.44
C PHE A 27 4.66 16.01 8.97
N SER A 28 3.50 15.81 9.60
CA SER A 28 3.47 15.43 11.01
C SER A 28 4.21 14.11 11.24
N PRO A 29 5.08 14.00 12.28
CA PRO A 29 5.88 12.80 12.54
C PRO A 29 5.04 11.61 13.01
N THR A 30 3.81 11.85 13.47
CA THR A 30 2.87 10.81 13.89
C THR A 30 1.83 10.49 12.82
N ALA A 31 1.82 11.26 11.73
CA ALA A 31 0.82 11.08 10.68
C ALA A 31 1.09 9.81 9.88
N LYS A 32 0.02 9.07 9.59
CA LYS A 32 0.10 7.92 8.68
C LYS A 32 0.44 8.38 7.25
N ASN A 33 -0.02 9.57 6.88
CA ASN A 33 0.09 10.13 5.55
C ASN A 33 1.04 11.33 5.54
N MET A 34 2.10 11.28 4.71
CA MET A 34 3.08 12.37 4.60
C MET A 34 2.44 13.73 4.26
N THR A 35 1.43 13.73 3.38
CA THR A 35 0.71 14.94 2.97
C THR A 35 -0.49 15.27 3.88
N GLY A 36 -0.61 14.61 5.03
CA GLY A 36 -1.71 14.79 5.97
C GLY A 36 -3.10 14.60 5.33
N GLU A 37 -4.05 15.40 5.84
CA GLU A 37 -5.48 15.29 5.52
C GLU A 37 -5.99 16.33 4.50
N TRP A 38 -5.09 17.11 3.89
CA TRP A 38 -5.41 18.13 2.87
C TRP A 38 -6.48 19.14 3.33
N GLY A 39 -6.38 19.62 4.57
CA GLY A 39 -7.39 20.52 5.13
C GLY A 39 -8.75 19.85 5.36
N GLY A 40 -8.78 18.52 5.47
CA GLY A 40 -9.99 17.72 5.68
C GLY A 40 -10.55 17.08 4.41
N VAL A 41 -10.08 17.47 3.21
CA VAL A 41 -10.55 16.91 1.93
C VAL A 41 -10.31 15.41 1.84
N ARG A 42 -9.14 14.92 2.29
CA ARG A 42 -8.82 13.49 2.25
C ARG A 42 -9.76 12.68 3.14
N THR A 43 -10.02 13.19 4.35
CA THR A 43 -10.98 12.59 5.27
C THR A 43 -12.40 12.61 4.69
N ASP A 44 -12.79 13.69 4.01
CA ASP A 44 -14.10 13.79 3.38
C ASP A 44 -14.30 12.77 2.25
N LEU A 45 -13.30 12.58 1.39
CA LEU A 45 -13.31 11.55 0.36
C LEU A 45 -13.49 10.15 0.99
N ARG A 46 -12.75 9.83 2.06
CA ARG A 46 -12.89 8.56 2.77
C ARG A 46 -14.27 8.36 3.40
N ARG A 47 -14.88 9.43 3.93
CA ARG A 47 -16.27 9.38 4.43
C ARG A 47 -17.28 9.08 3.33
N HIS A 48 -17.01 9.52 2.10
CA HIS A 48 -17.82 9.19 0.92
C HIS A 48 -17.39 7.88 0.23
N GLY A 49 -16.47 7.13 0.83
CA GLY A 49 -16.08 5.79 0.37
C GLY A 49 -14.87 5.75 -0.56
N TYR A 50 -14.15 6.84 -0.76
CA TYR A 50 -12.96 6.88 -1.61
C TYR A 50 -11.69 7.05 -0.78
N ASP A 51 -10.80 6.04 -0.78
CA ASP A 51 -9.50 6.11 -0.12
C ASP A 51 -8.36 6.01 -1.14
N PHE A 52 -7.69 7.15 -1.38
CA PHE A 52 -6.57 7.25 -2.30
C PHE A 52 -5.24 7.07 -1.58
N THR A 53 -4.37 6.25 -2.16
CA THR A 53 -3.02 6.01 -1.67
C THR A 53 -1.97 6.33 -2.74
N LEU A 54 -0.86 6.89 -2.27
CA LEU A 54 0.39 6.97 -3.00
C LEU A 54 1.45 6.41 -2.07
N GLU A 55 1.96 5.24 -2.39
CA GLU A 55 3.01 4.57 -1.64
C GLU A 55 4.31 4.64 -2.43
N TYR A 56 5.42 4.77 -1.72
CA TYR A 56 6.75 4.80 -2.30
C TYR A 56 7.67 3.92 -1.46
N SER A 57 8.43 3.06 -2.13
CA SER A 57 9.48 2.27 -1.51
C SER A 57 10.74 2.31 -2.37
N ALA A 58 11.89 2.37 -1.73
CA ALA A 58 13.17 2.34 -2.39
C ALA A 58 14.12 1.38 -1.67
N MET A 59 15.00 0.76 -2.43
CA MET A 59 16.01 -0.17 -1.94
C MET A 59 17.34 0.18 -2.58
N THR A 60 18.39 0.16 -1.77
CA THR A 60 19.77 0.34 -2.22
C THR A 60 20.60 -0.86 -1.80
N ALA A 61 21.47 -1.33 -2.69
CA ALA A 61 22.37 -2.44 -2.39
C ALA A 61 23.77 -2.17 -2.93
N THR A 62 24.80 -2.65 -2.23
CA THR A 62 26.21 -2.63 -2.67
C THR A 62 26.91 -3.94 -2.32
N ASN A 63 27.81 -4.40 -3.20
CA ASN A 63 28.55 -5.65 -3.03
C ASN A 63 29.82 -5.41 -2.19
N ILE A 64 29.74 -5.47 -0.86
CA ILE A 64 30.90 -5.24 0.03
C ILE A 64 32.02 -6.28 -0.21
N SER A 65 31.67 -7.55 -0.41
CA SER A 65 32.60 -8.65 -0.71
C SER A 65 31.91 -9.72 -1.56
N GLY A 66 32.70 -10.50 -2.30
CA GLY A 66 32.19 -11.58 -3.16
C GLY A 66 31.39 -11.09 -4.37
N GLY A 67 30.50 -11.97 -4.86
CA GLY A 67 29.80 -11.82 -6.13
C GLY A 67 30.59 -12.41 -7.31
N TYR A 68 29.89 -12.66 -8.41
CA TYR A 68 30.50 -13.08 -9.67
C TYR A 68 31.43 -11.99 -10.22
N ASP A 69 30.91 -10.76 -10.32
CA ASP A 69 31.68 -9.56 -10.60
C ASP A 69 32.01 -8.84 -9.29
N ARG A 70 33.31 -8.72 -9.00
CA ARG A 70 33.84 -8.19 -7.73
C ARG A 70 33.95 -6.67 -7.71
N ASP A 71 33.74 -6.00 -8.85
CA ASP A 71 33.80 -4.55 -8.95
C ASP A 71 32.70 -3.92 -8.08
N LYS A 72 33.13 -3.00 -7.22
CA LYS A 72 32.25 -2.36 -6.25
C LYS A 72 31.32 -1.39 -6.93
N THR A 73 30.02 -1.52 -6.65
CA THR A 73 29.04 -0.60 -7.18
C THR A 73 27.81 -0.54 -6.29
N LEU A 74 27.15 0.62 -6.28
CA LEU A 74 25.85 0.79 -5.64
C LEU A 74 24.76 0.68 -6.69
N ARG A 75 23.69 0.00 -6.35
CA ARG A 75 22.46 -0.06 -7.14
C ARG A 75 21.27 0.41 -6.31
N TYR A 76 20.30 0.95 -7.02
CA TYR A 76 19.10 1.56 -6.50
C TYR A 76 17.92 1.07 -7.34
N SER A 77 16.83 0.74 -6.67
CA SER A 77 15.54 0.46 -7.28
C SER A 77 14.41 1.01 -6.43
N ASP A 78 13.34 1.45 -7.08
CA ASP A 78 12.16 1.97 -6.40
C ASP A 78 10.86 1.43 -6.99
N GLN A 79 9.79 1.67 -6.23
CA GLN A 79 8.43 1.39 -6.62
C GLN A 79 7.51 2.50 -6.09
N TYR A 80 6.71 3.06 -6.99
CA TYR A 80 5.52 3.83 -6.66
C TYR A 80 4.28 2.95 -6.81
N ILE A 81 3.34 3.05 -5.88
CA ILE A 81 2.01 2.44 -5.98
C ILE A 81 0.98 3.54 -5.89
N LEU A 82 0.21 3.74 -6.95
CA LEU A 82 -0.95 4.62 -6.95
C LEU A 82 -2.20 3.76 -6.83
N GLY A 83 -2.99 3.97 -5.78
CA GLY A 83 -4.12 3.12 -5.46
C GLY A 83 -5.38 3.91 -5.11
N VAL A 84 -6.52 3.25 -5.32
CA VAL A 84 -7.80 3.66 -4.76
C VAL A 84 -8.52 2.43 -4.21
N ASN A 85 -8.97 2.52 -2.96
CA ASN A 85 -9.92 1.58 -2.37
C ASN A 85 -11.28 2.29 -2.30
N MET A 86 -12.31 1.63 -2.81
CA MET A 86 -13.66 2.15 -2.89
C MET A 86 -14.63 1.30 -2.07
N ASP A 87 -15.29 1.94 -1.11
CA ASP A 87 -16.39 1.38 -0.32
C ASP A 87 -17.70 1.56 -1.11
N LEU A 88 -18.14 0.49 -1.76
CA LEU A 88 -19.27 0.53 -2.69
C LEU A 88 -20.61 0.61 -1.97
N GLU A 89 -20.65 0.36 -0.66
CA GLU A 89 -21.85 0.59 0.13
C GLU A 89 -22.13 2.08 0.24
N LYS A 90 -21.09 2.88 0.53
CA LYS A 90 -21.21 4.34 0.57
C LYS A 90 -21.45 4.96 -0.80
N ILE A 91 -20.82 4.41 -1.85
CA ILE A 91 -20.85 5.01 -3.18
C ILE A 91 -22.11 4.61 -3.98
N LEU A 92 -22.47 3.32 -3.94
CA LEU A 92 -23.50 2.74 -4.81
C LEU A 92 -24.61 2.01 -4.03
N GLY A 93 -24.55 1.96 -2.70
CA GLY A 93 -25.48 1.18 -1.88
C GLY A 93 -25.27 -0.33 -1.97
N ILE A 94 -24.15 -0.80 -2.53
CA ILE A 94 -23.82 -2.23 -2.61
C ILE A 94 -23.27 -2.64 -1.25
N HIS A 95 -24.15 -3.12 -0.36
CA HIS A 95 -23.79 -3.55 0.99
C HIS A 95 -22.60 -4.52 0.97
N ASP A 96 -21.60 -4.34 1.83
CA ASP A 96 -20.39 -5.17 1.86
C ASP A 96 -19.65 -5.34 0.50
N GLY A 97 -19.74 -4.31 -0.35
CA GLY A 97 -19.05 -4.25 -1.63
C GLY A 97 -17.77 -3.42 -1.54
N GLU A 98 -16.69 -3.93 -2.13
CA GLU A 98 -15.41 -3.23 -2.24
C GLU A 98 -14.92 -3.28 -3.68
N PHE A 99 -14.33 -2.19 -4.14
CA PHE A 99 -13.55 -2.20 -5.37
C PHE A 99 -12.16 -1.63 -5.11
N LYS A 100 -11.15 -2.24 -5.71
CA LYS A 100 -9.77 -1.78 -5.63
C LYS A 100 -9.15 -1.67 -6.99
N ALA A 101 -8.48 -0.55 -7.24
CA ALA A 101 -7.62 -0.38 -8.39
C ALA A 101 -6.25 0.15 -7.97
N SER A 102 -5.19 -0.36 -8.57
CA SER A 102 -3.85 0.17 -8.39
C SER A 102 -2.96 -0.03 -9.61
N VAL A 103 -2.03 0.91 -9.76
CA VAL A 103 -0.96 0.86 -10.76
C VAL A 103 0.37 1.00 -10.04
N ASN A 104 1.32 0.14 -10.39
CA ASN A 104 2.68 0.18 -9.89
C ASN A 104 3.62 0.74 -10.94
N ASN A 105 4.59 1.55 -10.54
CA ASN A 105 5.71 1.97 -11.39
C ASN A 105 7.01 1.57 -10.72
N ARG A 106 7.85 0.80 -11.42
CA ARG A 106 9.15 0.36 -10.90
C ARG A 106 10.29 0.97 -11.71
N ASN A 107 11.34 1.43 -11.01
CA ASN A 107 12.52 2.01 -11.67
C ASN A 107 13.83 1.47 -11.09
N GLY A 108 14.93 1.76 -11.79
CA GLY A 108 16.29 1.46 -11.33
C GLY A 108 16.85 0.12 -11.79
N ARG A 109 17.88 -0.36 -11.07
CA ARG A 109 18.67 -1.55 -11.39
C ARG A 109 18.90 -2.37 -10.13
N ASP A 110 19.08 -3.68 -10.29
CA ASP A 110 19.33 -4.60 -9.19
C ASP A 110 20.79 -5.09 -9.16
N LEU A 111 21.35 -5.10 -7.96
CA LEU A 111 22.71 -5.56 -7.72
C LEU A 111 22.88 -7.06 -7.97
N THR A 112 21.85 -7.89 -7.70
CA THR A 112 21.94 -9.32 -7.99
C THR A 112 22.18 -9.56 -9.48
N GLN A 113 21.42 -8.88 -10.35
CA GLN A 113 21.58 -8.97 -11.80
C GLN A 113 22.94 -8.44 -12.28
N ASP A 114 23.40 -7.33 -11.71
CA ASP A 114 24.57 -6.61 -12.22
C ASP A 114 25.91 -7.10 -11.70
N ARG A 115 25.95 -7.77 -10.54
CA ARG A 115 27.19 -8.14 -9.85
C ARG A 115 27.20 -9.53 -9.23
N LEU A 116 26.09 -9.96 -8.62
CA LEU A 116 26.15 -11.11 -7.73
C LEU A 116 26.01 -12.44 -8.48
N GLN A 117 25.10 -12.53 -9.45
CA GLN A 117 24.82 -13.78 -10.16
C GLN A 117 25.80 -14.04 -11.32
N ASP A 118 26.04 -15.32 -11.64
CA ASP A 118 26.68 -15.68 -12.91
C ASP A 118 25.69 -15.35 -14.05
N PRO A 119 26.09 -14.57 -15.07
CA PRO A 119 25.20 -14.17 -16.16
C PRO A 119 24.65 -15.35 -16.97
N ARG A 120 25.24 -16.54 -16.84
CA ARG A 120 24.81 -17.78 -17.52
C ARG A 120 23.89 -18.64 -16.64
N ALA A 121 23.80 -18.35 -15.35
CA ALA A 121 22.99 -19.09 -14.39
C ALA A 121 22.28 -18.12 -13.44
N PRO A 122 21.15 -17.52 -13.87
CA PRO A 122 20.42 -16.54 -13.07
C PRO A 122 20.00 -17.10 -11.71
N VAL A 123 20.06 -16.28 -10.67
CA VAL A 123 19.56 -16.66 -9.34
C VAL A 123 18.04 -16.82 -9.41
N ILE A 124 17.54 -17.98 -8.99
CA ILE A 124 16.12 -18.31 -9.00
C ILE A 124 15.54 -18.03 -7.61
N GLY A 125 14.47 -17.24 -7.57
CA GLY A 125 13.67 -17.03 -6.37
C GLY A 125 14.32 -16.20 -5.25
N SER A 126 15.41 -15.49 -5.57
CA SER A 126 16.06 -14.56 -4.64
C SER A 126 16.71 -13.39 -5.35
N GLY A 127 16.69 -12.23 -4.70
CA GLY A 127 17.28 -10.98 -5.16
C GLY A 127 17.51 -10.05 -3.96
N VAL A 128 18.56 -9.22 -4.01
CA VAL A 128 18.90 -8.33 -2.89
C VAL A 128 18.10 -7.03 -2.89
N GLN A 129 17.27 -6.79 -3.90
CA GLN A 129 16.31 -5.68 -3.96
C GLN A 129 14.95 -6.23 -4.40
N SER A 130 14.07 -6.55 -3.45
CA SER A 130 12.78 -7.23 -3.71
C SER A 130 11.76 -6.40 -4.49
N ASN A 131 11.93 -5.07 -4.55
CA ASN A 131 11.10 -4.19 -5.38
C ASN A 131 11.57 -4.11 -6.85
N TYR A 132 12.63 -4.82 -7.25
CA TYR A 132 13.07 -4.92 -8.65
C TYR A 132 12.44 -6.12 -9.36
N GLY A 133 12.25 -6.00 -10.68
CA GLY A 133 11.84 -7.11 -11.54
C GLY A 133 10.47 -6.93 -12.17
N ARG A 134 10.10 -7.87 -13.04
CA ARG A 134 8.92 -7.82 -13.94
C ARG A 134 8.93 -6.63 -14.92
N GLY A 135 10.09 -6.03 -15.14
CA GLY A 135 10.27 -4.87 -16.01
C GLY A 135 10.12 -3.56 -15.25
N GLN A 136 11.02 -2.62 -15.52
CA GLN A 136 11.08 -1.31 -14.87
C GLN A 136 10.17 -0.33 -15.62
N THR A 137 8.86 -0.49 -15.42
CA THR A 137 7.80 0.22 -16.13
C THR A 137 6.55 0.34 -15.26
N TRP A 138 5.47 0.85 -15.87
CA TRP A 138 4.11 0.88 -15.33
C TRP A 138 3.40 -0.46 -15.50
N HIS A 139 2.78 -0.95 -14.42
CA HIS A 139 2.01 -2.19 -14.37
C HIS A 139 0.65 -1.93 -13.74
N ALA A 140 -0.43 -2.39 -14.38
CA ALA A 140 -1.72 -2.50 -13.71
C ALA A 140 -1.68 -3.72 -12.79
N THR A 141 -1.90 -3.52 -11.49
CA THR A 141 -1.66 -4.57 -10.47
C THR A 141 -2.96 -5.04 -9.85
N GLN A 142 -3.81 -4.12 -9.43
CA GLN A 142 -5.13 -4.44 -8.92
C GLN A 142 -6.18 -3.77 -9.79
N PHE A 143 -7.21 -4.53 -10.13
CA PHE A 143 -8.46 -4.03 -10.68
C PHE A 143 -9.52 -5.09 -10.40
N TRP A 144 -10.04 -5.10 -9.18
CA TRP A 144 -10.93 -6.15 -8.73
C TRP A 144 -12.11 -5.62 -7.94
N PHE A 145 -13.21 -6.36 -7.99
CA PHE A 145 -14.41 -6.19 -7.19
C PHE A 145 -14.49 -7.34 -6.18
N LYS A 146 -14.85 -7.04 -4.94
CA LYS A 146 -15.12 -8.03 -3.90
C LYS A 146 -16.50 -7.79 -3.30
N LYS A 147 -17.23 -8.86 -3.07
CA LYS A 147 -18.49 -8.87 -2.32
C LYS A 147 -18.42 -9.91 -1.22
N THR A 148 -18.67 -9.48 0.01
CA THR A 148 -18.86 -10.39 1.13
C THR A 148 -20.35 -10.71 1.29
N GLY A 149 -20.69 -11.98 1.53
CA GLY A 149 -22.08 -12.44 1.69
C GLY A 149 -22.23 -13.45 2.83
N TRP A 150 -23.48 -13.85 3.06
CA TRP A 150 -23.87 -14.87 4.05
C TRP A 150 -23.27 -14.62 5.45
N ASP A 151 -23.51 -13.43 6.02
CA ASP A 151 -22.98 -13.04 7.33
C ASP A 151 -21.46 -13.27 7.45
N LYS A 152 -20.70 -12.82 6.44
CA LYS A 152 -19.24 -12.94 6.35
C LYS A 152 -18.70 -14.37 6.15
N LYS A 153 -19.53 -15.31 5.69
CA LYS A 153 -19.09 -16.70 5.41
C LYS A 153 -18.57 -16.92 4.00
N LEU A 154 -18.86 -16.01 3.06
CA LEU A 154 -18.35 -16.09 1.70
C LEU A 154 -17.82 -14.73 1.25
N ASP A 155 -16.59 -14.74 0.75
CA ASP A 155 -16.02 -13.64 -0.02
C ASP A 155 -15.88 -14.07 -1.48
N LEU A 156 -16.53 -13.32 -2.39
CA LEU A 156 -16.34 -13.46 -3.83
C LEU A 156 -15.51 -12.28 -4.33
N LYS A 157 -14.33 -12.56 -4.87
CA LYS A 157 -13.40 -11.57 -5.42
C LYS A 157 -13.12 -11.90 -6.88
N VAL A 158 -13.30 -10.92 -7.78
CA VAL A 158 -13.14 -11.12 -9.22
C VAL A 158 -12.50 -9.90 -9.88
N GLY A 159 -11.56 -10.15 -10.79
CA GLY A 159 -10.86 -9.13 -11.55
C GLY A 159 -9.38 -9.44 -11.73
N LEU A 160 -8.60 -8.40 -11.96
CA LEU A 160 -7.14 -8.47 -11.98
C LEU A 160 -6.61 -8.36 -10.55
N MET A 161 -5.93 -9.42 -10.10
CA MET A 161 -5.24 -9.43 -8.81
C MET A 161 -4.05 -10.39 -8.87
N PRO A 162 -2.94 -10.08 -8.20
CA PRO A 162 -1.83 -11.01 -8.07
C PRO A 162 -2.22 -12.13 -7.07
N PRO A 163 -1.93 -13.41 -7.34
CA PRO A 163 -2.29 -14.51 -6.42
C PRO A 163 -1.68 -14.33 -5.03
N GLY A 164 -0.46 -13.79 -4.94
CA GLY A 164 0.24 -13.51 -3.68
C GLY A 164 -0.43 -12.49 -2.77
N GLU A 165 -1.47 -11.79 -3.23
CA GLU A 165 -2.28 -10.90 -2.39
C GLU A 165 -3.12 -11.69 -1.38
N ASP A 166 -3.71 -12.81 -1.82
CA ASP A 166 -4.65 -13.61 -1.03
C ASP A 166 -4.10 -14.99 -0.64
N PHE A 167 -3.14 -15.53 -1.41
CA PHE A 167 -2.55 -16.86 -1.18
C PHE A 167 -1.06 -16.75 -0.88
N ASP A 168 -0.57 -17.52 0.11
CA ASP A 168 0.85 -17.53 0.50
C ASP A 168 1.40 -16.12 0.85
N ASN A 169 0.55 -15.24 1.38
CA ASN A 169 0.94 -13.87 1.71
C ASN A 169 1.71 -13.82 3.05
N ASN A 170 2.98 -13.40 3.00
CA ASN A 170 3.86 -13.28 4.17
C ASN A 170 4.22 -11.82 4.53
N GLY A 171 3.62 -10.83 3.86
CA GLY A 171 4.05 -9.43 3.94
C GLY A 171 5.43 -9.18 3.33
N CYS A 172 5.90 -7.93 3.31
CA CYS A 172 7.20 -7.59 2.73
C CYS A 172 7.90 -6.50 3.55
N PHE A 173 8.69 -6.91 4.53
CA PHE A 173 9.45 -6.01 5.40
C PHE A 173 10.96 -6.07 5.15
N PHE A 174 11.43 -7.17 4.53
CA PHE A 174 12.84 -7.37 4.23
C PHE A 174 13.16 -6.95 2.80
N GLN A 175 14.36 -6.40 2.62
CA GLN A 175 14.88 -6.02 1.31
C GLN A 175 15.23 -7.25 0.45
N ASN A 176 15.57 -8.39 1.05
CA ASN A 176 15.84 -9.62 0.32
C ASN A 176 14.52 -10.30 -0.11
N LEU A 177 14.41 -10.61 -1.40
CA LEU A 177 13.19 -11.18 -1.99
C LEU A 177 12.79 -12.52 -1.35
N SER A 178 13.74 -13.34 -0.89
CA SER A 178 13.42 -14.62 -0.24
C SER A 178 12.66 -14.48 1.08
N LEU A 179 12.51 -13.26 1.61
CA LEU A 179 11.81 -12.93 2.85
C LEU A 179 10.69 -11.89 2.64
N CYS A 180 10.20 -11.72 1.41
CA CYS A 180 9.23 -10.70 1.03
C CYS A 180 8.17 -11.24 0.06
N GLY A 181 6.90 -11.17 0.43
CA GLY A 181 5.77 -11.56 -0.42
C GLY A 181 5.50 -13.07 -0.43
N SER A 182 4.80 -13.53 -1.47
CA SER A 182 4.49 -14.94 -1.65
C SER A 182 5.67 -15.70 -2.26
N LEU A 183 6.24 -16.61 -1.48
CA LEU A 183 7.40 -17.40 -1.88
C LEU A 183 7.07 -18.38 -3.01
N ALA A 184 5.83 -18.84 -3.12
CA ALA A 184 5.36 -19.69 -4.22
C ALA A 184 5.51 -19.01 -5.60
N GLY A 185 5.42 -17.68 -5.65
CA GLY A 185 5.67 -16.89 -6.85
C GLY A 185 7.15 -16.70 -7.20
N HIS A 186 8.06 -16.98 -6.27
CA HIS A 186 9.49 -16.76 -6.46
C HIS A 186 10.10 -17.87 -7.29
N GLY A 187 10.68 -17.50 -8.44
CA GLY A 187 11.23 -18.48 -9.39
C GLY A 187 10.16 -19.22 -10.19
N SER A 188 8.89 -18.88 -10.02
CA SER A 188 7.80 -19.43 -10.82
C SER A 188 7.66 -18.70 -12.17
N GLY A 189 7.43 -19.48 -13.22
CA GLY A 189 7.08 -18.98 -14.55
C GLY A 189 5.56 -18.85 -14.79
N VAL A 190 4.74 -19.19 -13.80
CA VAL A 190 3.26 -19.23 -13.94
C VAL A 190 2.52 -18.51 -12.80
N TRP A 191 3.20 -18.24 -11.69
CA TRP A 191 2.65 -17.52 -10.54
C TRP A 191 3.28 -16.13 -10.46
N TYR A 192 2.46 -15.10 -10.64
CA TYR A 192 2.92 -13.71 -10.70
C TYR A 192 2.36 -12.90 -9.52
N ASN A 193 3.18 -12.67 -8.50
CA ASN A 193 2.89 -11.71 -7.45
C ASN A 193 2.99 -10.28 -7.97
N THR A 194 2.52 -9.32 -7.16
CA THR A 194 2.76 -7.88 -7.35
C THR A 194 4.20 -7.61 -7.78
N PRO A 195 4.43 -6.77 -8.82
CA PRO A 195 3.50 -5.85 -9.45
C PRO A 195 2.63 -6.52 -10.52
#